data_AF-A0A1M3PG29-F1
#
_entry.id   AF-A0A1M3PG29-F1
#
_cell.length_a   1.000
_cell.length_b   1.000
_cell.length_c   1.000
_cell.angle_alpha   90.00
_cell.angle_beta   90.00
_cell.angle_gamma   90.00
#
_symmetry.space_group_name_H-M   'P 1'
#
loop_
_entity.id
_entity.type
_entity.pdbx_description
1 polymer ?
#
loop_
_entity_poly.entity_id
_entity_poly.type
_entity_poly.pdbx_seq_one_letter_code
_entity_poly.pdbx_strand_id
1 'polypeptide(L)'
;MLLTRFAPHLGVAAILVIAALSTGLALTRGKLVDARQDLRVEKALHETDTANFKAAQAKANADWQAEMARVQTVNRRLNDEADRRADAGRADYAARVMRLPAATADPGLSSDREMPGPGSAPSPDGPGGDSILLARADALICATNTARLQAAHEWALVLADQTKATR
;
A
#
# COMPACT_ATOMS: atom_id res chain seq x y z
N MET A 1 25.62 -88.78 40.74
CA MET A 1 25.27 -87.83 41.81
C MET A 1 25.68 -86.37 41.54
N LEU A 2 26.02 -85.98 40.30
CA LEU A 2 26.33 -84.57 39.97
C LEU A 2 25.10 -83.76 39.52
N LEU A 3 24.11 -84.40 38.88
CA LEU A 3 22.91 -83.75 38.35
C LEU A 3 21.96 -83.17 39.42
N THR A 4 21.90 -83.77 40.62
CA THR A 4 21.04 -83.27 41.72
C THR A 4 21.63 -82.07 42.45
N ARG A 5 22.93 -81.80 42.30
CA ARG A 5 23.62 -80.69 42.97
C ARG A 5 23.50 -79.38 42.19
N PHE A 6 23.28 -79.43 40.87
CA PHE A 6 23.12 -78.25 40.01
C PHE A 6 21.66 -77.85 39.75
N ALA A 7 20.71 -78.78 39.94
CA ALA A 7 19.28 -78.52 39.83
C ALA A 7 18.76 -77.30 40.65
N PRO A 8 19.16 -77.07 41.92
CA PRO A 8 18.70 -75.90 42.67
C PRO A 8 19.27 -74.58 42.13
N HIS A 9 20.50 -74.59 41.59
CA HIS A 9 21.15 -73.40 41.05
C HIS A 9 20.53 -72.95 39.72
N LEU A 10 20.08 -73.91 38.90
CA LEU A 10 19.34 -73.63 37.66
C LEU A 10 17.96 -73.01 37.94
N GLY A 11 17.25 -73.47 38.99
CA GLY A 11 15.97 -72.90 39.40
C GLY A 11 16.08 -71.45 39.91
N VAL A 12 17.10 -71.17 40.73
CA VAL A 12 17.36 -69.81 41.24
C VAL A 12 17.76 -68.85 40.11
N ALA A 13 18.60 -69.31 39.16
CA ALA A 13 18.98 -68.51 38.01
C ALA A 13 17.77 -68.14 37.11
N ALA A 14 16.87 -69.09 36.88
CA ALA A 14 15.65 -68.83 36.10
C ALA A 14 14.74 -67.79 36.78
N ILE A 15 14.57 -67.86 38.11
CA ILE A 15 13.77 -66.88 38.86
C ILE A 15 14.40 -65.48 38.77
N LEU A 16 15.72 -65.36 38.88
CA LEU A 16 16.42 -64.09 38.75
C LEU A 16 16.25 -63.47 37.36
N VAL A 17 16.34 -64.29 36.30
CA VAL A 17 16.11 -63.84 34.92
C VAL A 17 14.67 -63.35 34.73
N ILE A 18 13.68 -64.08 35.25
CA ILE A 18 12.27 -63.67 35.19
C ILE A 18 12.05 -62.36 35.96
N ALA A 19 12.64 -62.21 37.15
CA ALA A 19 12.55 -60.98 37.94
C ALA A 19 13.19 -59.78 37.20
N ALA A 20 14.35 -59.98 36.58
CA ALA A 20 15.02 -58.95 35.78
C ALA A 20 14.19 -58.55 34.56
N LEU A 21 13.64 -59.52 33.82
CA LEU A 21 12.74 -59.28 32.69
C LEU A 21 11.46 -58.53 33.11
N SER A 22 10.86 -58.93 34.23
CA SER A 22 9.64 -58.31 34.76
C SER A 22 9.89 -56.84 35.13
N THR A 23 11.02 -56.56 35.76
CA THR A 23 11.44 -55.20 36.14
C THR A 23 11.73 -54.36 34.89
N GLY A 24 12.45 -54.92 33.91
CA GLY A 24 12.71 -54.26 32.63
C GLY A 24 11.42 -53.94 31.86
N LEU A 25 10.44 -54.83 31.89
CA LEU A 25 9.13 -54.62 31.27
C LEU A 25 8.31 -53.53 32.01
N ALA A 26 8.38 -53.48 33.33
CA ALA A 26 7.71 -52.44 34.11
C ALA A 26 8.28 -51.04 33.79
N LEU A 27 9.62 -50.92 33.71
CA LEU A 27 10.28 -49.67 33.36
C LEU A 27 9.95 -49.20 31.93
N THR A 28 9.92 -50.11 30.96
CA THR A 28 9.55 -49.76 29.57
C THR A 28 8.08 -49.37 29.44
N ARG A 29 7.18 -50.01 30.20
CA ARG A 29 5.77 -49.62 30.28
C ARG A 29 5.59 -48.23 30.90
N GLY A 30 6.31 -47.92 31.98
CA GLY A 30 6.29 -46.58 32.60
C GLY A 30 6.69 -45.49 31.61
N LYS A 31 7.84 -45.65 30.96
CA LYS A 31 8.31 -44.71 29.92
C LYS A 31 7.31 -44.53 28.77
N LEU A 32 6.62 -45.61 28.37
CA LEU A 32 5.60 -45.55 27.32
C LEU A 32 4.34 -44.80 27.77
N VAL A 33 3.95 -44.91 29.04
CA VAL A 33 2.83 -44.16 29.60
C VAL A 33 3.17 -42.67 29.65
N ASP A 34 4.35 -42.32 30.14
CA ASP A 34 4.82 -40.93 30.22
C ASP A 34 4.86 -40.30 28.81
N ALA A 35 5.49 -40.96 27.84
CA ALA A 35 5.55 -40.47 26.46
C ALA A 35 4.16 -40.29 25.82
N ARG A 36 3.19 -41.14 26.16
CA ARG A 36 1.80 -40.98 25.69
C ARG A 36 1.10 -39.81 26.36
N GLN A 37 1.42 -39.53 27.62
CA GLN A 37 0.86 -38.40 28.35
C GLN A 37 1.43 -37.08 27.81
N ASP A 38 2.74 -37.00 27.60
CA ASP A 38 3.39 -35.83 26.99
C ASP A 38 2.81 -35.53 25.60
N LEU A 39 2.67 -36.56 24.76
CA LEU A 39 2.10 -36.41 23.42
C LEU A 39 0.63 -35.98 23.45
N ARG A 40 -0.14 -36.37 24.46
CA ARG A 40 -1.52 -35.88 24.63
C ARG A 40 -1.56 -34.41 25.04
N VAL A 41 -0.66 -34.00 25.94
CA VAL A 41 -0.56 -32.60 26.37
C VAL A 41 -0.11 -31.72 25.19
N GLU A 42 0.90 -32.15 24.44
CA GLU A 42 1.37 -31.42 23.25
C GLU A 42 0.26 -31.26 22.22
N LYS A 43 -0.52 -32.32 21.94
CA LYS A 43 -1.66 -32.23 21.01
C LYS A 43 -2.70 -31.23 21.48
N ALA A 44 -3.07 -31.25 22.76
CA ALA A 44 -4.05 -30.32 23.31
C ALA A 44 -3.56 -28.86 23.25
N LEU A 45 -2.28 -28.62 23.51
CA LEU A 45 -1.65 -27.31 23.36
C LEU A 45 -1.64 -26.87 21.90
N HIS A 46 -1.25 -27.76 20.98
CA HIS A 46 -1.20 -27.46 19.55
C HIS A 46 -2.60 -27.13 18.98
N GLU A 47 -3.63 -27.85 19.38
CA GLU A 47 -5.02 -27.53 19.00
C GLU A 47 -5.43 -26.14 19.49
N THR A 48 -5.06 -25.78 20.73
CA THR A 48 -5.33 -24.46 21.30
C THR A 48 -4.57 -23.35 20.56
N ASP A 49 -3.28 -23.55 20.28
CA ASP A 49 -2.44 -22.59 19.58
C ASP A 49 -2.91 -22.37 18.14
N THR A 50 -3.29 -23.43 17.43
CA THR A 50 -3.82 -23.31 16.07
C THR A 50 -5.15 -22.55 16.04
N ALA A 51 -6.02 -22.75 17.03
CA ALA A 51 -7.26 -21.98 17.16
C ALA A 51 -6.98 -20.50 17.45
N ASN A 52 -6.08 -20.22 18.40
CA ASN A 52 -5.67 -18.85 18.75
C ASN A 52 -5.03 -18.13 17.57
N PHE A 53 -4.14 -18.82 16.84
CA PHE A 53 -3.50 -18.28 15.64
C PHE A 53 -4.53 -17.93 14.56
N LYS A 54 -5.48 -18.84 14.27
CA LYS A 54 -6.56 -18.57 13.31
C LYS A 54 -7.42 -17.38 13.71
N ALA A 55 -7.77 -17.27 14.99
CA ALA A 55 -8.55 -16.14 15.50
C ALA A 55 -7.78 -14.81 15.39
N ALA A 56 -6.50 -14.82 15.77
CA ALA A 56 -5.62 -13.65 15.65
C ALA A 56 -5.44 -13.22 14.19
N GLN A 57 -5.24 -14.18 13.28
CA GLN A 57 -5.12 -13.93 11.85
C GLN A 57 -6.42 -13.36 11.26
N ALA A 58 -7.58 -13.91 11.64
CA ALA A 58 -8.88 -13.39 11.21
C ALA A 58 -9.09 -11.95 11.71
N LYS A 59 -8.74 -11.66 12.96
CA LYS A 59 -8.80 -10.30 13.51
C LYS A 59 -7.88 -9.34 12.78
N ALA A 60 -6.62 -9.71 12.56
CA ALA A 60 -5.66 -8.89 11.83
C ALA A 60 -6.13 -8.59 10.41
N ASN A 61 -6.69 -9.58 9.71
CA ASN A 61 -7.26 -9.39 8.38
C ASN A 61 -8.47 -8.45 8.40
N ALA A 62 -9.36 -8.58 9.38
CA ALA A 62 -10.53 -7.69 9.52
C ALA A 62 -10.10 -6.24 9.82
N ASP A 63 -9.15 -6.06 10.74
CA ASP A 63 -8.62 -4.75 11.10
C ASP A 63 -7.92 -4.10 9.88
N TRP A 64 -7.13 -4.87 9.13
CA TRP A 64 -6.50 -4.42 7.88
C TRP A 64 -7.53 -4.00 6.82
N GLN A 65 -8.58 -4.81 6.59
CA GLN A 65 -9.63 -4.48 5.64
C GLN A 65 -10.40 -3.20 6.04
N ALA A 66 -10.70 -3.06 7.33
CA ALA A 66 -11.37 -1.86 7.85
C ALA A 66 -10.50 -0.61 7.65
N GLU A 67 -9.20 -0.71 7.92
CA GLU A 67 -8.28 0.41 7.75
C GLU A 67 -8.10 0.77 6.26
N MET A 68 -7.97 -0.23 5.39
CA MET A 68 -7.94 -0.02 3.94
C MET A 68 -9.20 0.67 3.43
N ALA A 69 -10.38 0.26 3.90
CA ALA A 69 -11.64 0.91 3.53
C ALA A 69 -11.71 2.37 4.04
N ARG A 70 -11.21 2.63 5.26
CA ARG A 70 -11.10 3.98 5.82
C ARG A 70 -10.20 4.86 4.98
N VAL A 71 -8.99 4.40 4.68
CA VAL A 71 -8.00 5.12 3.85
C VAL A 71 -8.56 5.39 2.46
N GLN A 72 -9.18 4.39 1.81
CA GLN A 72 -9.81 4.58 0.50
C GLN A 72 -10.92 5.62 0.52
N THR A 73 -11.75 5.63 1.56
CA THR A 73 -12.83 6.62 1.70
C THR A 73 -12.27 8.03 1.88
N VAL A 74 -11.23 8.19 2.71
CA VAL A 74 -10.56 9.47 2.92
C VAL A 74 -9.91 9.95 1.62
N ASN A 75 -9.15 9.10 0.94
CA ASN A 75 -8.50 9.43 -0.31
C ASN A 75 -9.50 9.79 -1.41
N ARG A 76 -10.64 9.08 -1.51
CA ARG A 76 -11.71 9.43 -2.45
C ARG A 76 -12.23 10.83 -2.19
N ARG A 77 -12.56 11.16 -0.92
CA ARG A 77 -13.04 12.51 -0.56
C ARG A 77 -12.01 13.59 -0.89
N LEU A 78 -10.72 13.34 -0.62
CA LEU A 78 -9.65 14.28 -0.93
C LEU A 78 -9.50 14.48 -2.43
N ASN A 79 -9.58 13.42 -3.23
CA ASN A 79 -9.55 13.48 -4.69
C ASN A 79 -10.76 14.25 -5.23
N ASP A 80 -11.98 13.92 -4.78
CA ASP A 80 -13.21 14.60 -5.22
C ASP A 80 -13.19 16.10 -4.88
N GLU A 81 -12.58 16.48 -3.75
CA GLU A 81 -12.40 17.87 -3.37
C GLU A 81 -11.34 18.58 -4.21
N ALA A 82 -10.24 17.89 -4.53
CA ALA A 82 -9.20 18.42 -5.41
C ALA A 82 -9.73 18.63 -6.84
N ASP A 83 -10.49 17.66 -7.37
CA ASP A 83 -11.12 17.74 -8.69
C ASP A 83 -12.12 18.90 -8.74
N ARG A 84 -12.98 19.05 -7.73
CA ARG A 84 -13.92 20.19 -7.65
C ARG A 84 -13.21 21.54 -7.63
N ARG A 85 -12.09 21.66 -6.91
CA ARG A 85 -11.28 22.90 -6.90
C ARG A 85 -10.62 23.17 -8.24
N ALA A 86 -10.07 22.14 -8.89
CA ALA A 86 -9.51 22.26 -10.23
C ALA A 86 -10.57 22.68 -11.27
N ASP A 87 -11.78 22.12 -11.18
CA ASP A 87 -12.92 22.47 -12.04
C ASP A 87 -13.38 23.91 -11.84
N ALA A 88 -13.47 24.36 -10.59
CA ALA A 88 -13.79 25.75 -10.28
C ALA A 88 -12.75 26.71 -10.85
N GLY A 89 -11.46 26.39 -10.73
CA GLY A 89 -10.37 27.16 -11.34
C GLY A 89 -10.49 27.21 -12.88
N ARG A 90 -10.71 26.05 -13.52
CA ARG A 90 -10.95 25.99 -14.98
C ARG A 90 -12.11 26.87 -15.42
N ALA A 91 -13.22 26.84 -14.68
CA ALA A 91 -14.40 27.66 -14.96
C ALA A 91 -14.11 29.17 -14.81
N ASP A 92 -13.37 29.58 -13.77
CA ASP A 92 -12.99 30.98 -13.56
C ASP A 92 -12.10 31.51 -14.70
N TYR A 93 -11.06 30.74 -15.08
CA TYR A 93 -10.19 31.12 -16.19
C TYR A 93 -10.94 31.16 -17.53
N ALA A 94 -11.82 30.19 -17.80
CA ALA A 94 -12.67 30.22 -18.99
C ALA A 94 -13.59 31.45 -19.00
N ALA A 95 -14.20 31.79 -17.86
CA ALA A 95 -15.03 32.99 -17.74
C ALA A 95 -14.24 34.28 -18.00
N ARG A 96 -12.98 34.36 -17.55
CA ARG A 96 -12.08 35.50 -17.85
C ARG A 96 -11.79 35.60 -19.35
N VAL A 97 -11.51 34.48 -20.03
CA VAL A 97 -11.33 34.46 -21.49
C VAL A 97 -12.58 34.93 -22.23
N MET A 98 -13.76 34.53 -21.77
CA MET A 98 -15.03 34.91 -22.40
C MET A 98 -15.38 36.40 -22.24
N ARG A 99 -14.84 37.07 -21.21
CA ARG A 99 -14.98 38.52 -21.02
C ARG A 99 -14.07 39.35 -21.94
N LEU A 100 -13.03 38.72 -22.51
CA LEU A 100 -12.17 39.40 -23.48
C LEU A 100 -12.91 39.53 -24.82
N PRO A 101 -12.87 40.72 -25.46
CA PRO A 101 -13.43 40.89 -26.79
C PRO A 101 -12.81 39.84 -27.72
N ALA A 102 -13.66 39.16 -28.50
CA ALA A 102 -13.14 38.24 -29.51
C ALA A 102 -12.26 39.04 -30.47
N ALA A 103 -11.06 38.54 -30.73
CA ALA A 103 -10.23 39.05 -31.80
C ALA A 103 -11.07 39.12 -33.09
N THR A 104 -11.29 40.32 -33.60
CA THR A 104 -11.79 40.53 -34.95
C THR A 104 -10.67 40.12 -35.90
N ALA A 105 -10.74 38.88 -36.42
CA ALA A 105 -9.92 38.23 -37.46
C ALA A 105 -8.65 38.99 -37.97
N ASP A 106 -7.46 38.38 -38.02
CA ASP A 106 -7.21 37.12 -38.73
C ASP A 106 -6.06 36.30 -38.10
N PRO A 107 -6.34 35.11 -37.52
CA PRO A 107 -5.31 34.19 -37.00
C PRO A 107 -4.69 33.32 -38.11
N GLY A 108 -4.92 33.63 -39.39
CA GLY A 108 -4.62 32.76 -40.54
C GLY A 108 -3.55 33.26 -41.52
N LEU A 109 -2.66 34.19 -41.15
CA LEU A 109 -1.49 34.43 -42.00
C LEU A 109 -0.48 33.30 -41.80
N SER A 110 -0.39 32.46 -42.84
CA SER A 110 0.61 31.40 -43.00
C SER A 110 1.99 31.85 -42.49
N SER A 111 2.71 30.93 -41.85
CA SER A 111 4.14 31.05 -41.57
C SER A 111 5.02 31.32 -42.80
N ASP A 112 4.42 31.28 -44.00
CA ASP A 112 5.06 31.60 -45.29
C ASP A 112 4.99 33.08 -45.68
N ARG A 113 4.45 33.97 -44.83
CA ARG A 113 4.58 35.41 -45.08
C ARG A 113 6.03 35.81 -44.81
N GLU A 114 6.72 36.25 -45.87
CA GLU A 114 8.11 36.72 -45.85
C GLU A 114 8.46 37.42 -44.52
N MET A 115 9.43 36.85 -43.81
CA MET A 115 10.06 37.50 -42.67
C MET A 115 10.42 38.95 -43.06
N PRO A 116 10.02 39.96 -42.29
CA PRO A 116 10.43 41.33 -42.56
C PRO A 116 11.97 41.38 -42.61
N GLY A 117 12.51 41.89 -43.71
CA GLY A 117 13.94 42.14 -43.84
C GLY A 117 14.44 43.13 -42.76
N PRO A 118 15.76 43.33 -42.64
CA PRO A 118 16.41 44.03 -41.51
C PRO A 118 16.20 45.56 -41.50
N GLY A 119 15.05 46.05 -41.94
CA GLY A 119 14.59 47.41 -41.70
C GLY A 119 13.88 47.45 -40.36
N SER A 120 14.50 48.11 -39.39
CA SER A 120 13.98 48.36 -38.04
C SER A 120 12.47 48.62 -38.04
N ALA A 121 11.69 47.68 -37.49
CA ALA A 121 10.33 47.98 -37.10
C ALA A 121 10.38 49.12 -36.07
N PRO A 122 9.57 50.19 -36.21
CA PRO A 122 9.49 51.22 -35.19
C PRO A 122 9.05 50.56 -33.88
N SER A 123 9.95 50.55 -32.91
CA SER A 123 9.67 50.14 -31.54
C SER A 123 8.53 51.00 -30.98
N PRO A 124 7.38 50.44 -30.58
CA PRO A 124 6.59 51.05 -29.55
C PRO A 124 7.17 50.56 -28.23
N ASP A 125 8.21 51.22 -27.73
CA ASP A 125 8.59 51.12 -26.32
C ASP A 125 7.49 51.82 -25.50
N GLY A 126 6.44 51.06 -25.25
CA GLY A 126 5.20 51.42 -24.56
C GLY A 126 4.21 50.28 -24.75
N PRO A 127 3.13 50.16 -23.96
CA PRO A 127 2.11 49.15 -24.20
C PRO A 127 1.40 49.47 -25.53
N GLY A 128 2.00 49.03 -26.63
CA GLY A 128 1.42 49.05 -27.96
C GLY A 128 0.10 48.29 -27.87
N GLY A 129 -0.97 48.94 -28.30
CA GLY A 129 -2.35 48.45 -28.24
C GLY A 129 -2.63 47.21 -29.09
N ASP A 130 -1.59 46.53 -29.58
CA ASP A 130 -1.69 45.21 -30.19
C ASP A 130 -1.72 44.20 -29.06
N SER A 131 -2.90 44.10 -28.43
CA SER A 131 -3.27 42.92 -27.66
C SER A 131 -2.85 41.69 -28.45
N ILE A 132 -2.09 40.77 -27.87
CA ILE A 132 -1.86 39.45 -28.47
C ILE A 132 -3.24 38.83 -28.63
N LEU A 133 -3.79 38.94 -29.84
CA LEU A 133 -5.13 38.49 -30.19
C LEU A 133 -5.05 36.97 -30.44
N LEU A 134 -4.89 36.22 -29.36
CA LEU A 134 -5.06 34.77 -29.39
C LEU A 134 -6.46 34.45 -29.90
N ALA A 135 -6.54 33.48 -30.81
CA ALA A 135 -7.83 32.90 -31.14
C ALA A 135 -8.50 32.40 -29.85
N ARG A 136 -9.80 32.61 -29.72
CA ARG A 136 -10.53 32.27 -28.49
C ARG A 136 -10.36 30.80 -28.09
N ALA A 137 -10.24 29.90 -29.07
CA ALA A 137 -9.96 28.48 -28.83
C ALA A 137 -8.60 28.27 -28.14
N ASP A 138 -7.54 28.93 -28.63
CA ASP A 138 -6.21 28.84 -28.03
C ASP A 138 -6.17 29.48 -26.65
N ALA A 139 -6.86 30.60 -26.45
CA ALA A 139 -6.99 31.24 -25.14
C ALA A 139 -7.68 30.31 -24.11
N LEU A 140 -8.69 29.54 -24.52
CA LEU A 140 -9.35 28.54 -23.66
C LEU A 140 -8.43 27.34 -23.33
N ILE A 141 -7.59 26.92 -24.27
CA ILE A 141 -6.57 25.88 -24.05
C ILE A 141 -5.54 26.37 -23.02
N CYS A 142 -5.02 27.58 -23.21
CA CYS A 142 -4.11 28.22 -22.26
C CYS A 142 -4.75 28.34 -20.87
N ALA A 143 -5.99 28.84 -20.78
CA ALA A 143 -6.75 28.92 -19.53
C ALA A 143 -6.86 27.57 -18.81
N THR A 144 -7.14 26.50 -19.55
CA THR A 144 -7.22 25.14 -19.00
C THR A 144 -5.87 24.65 -18.46
N ASN A 145 -4.79 24.90 -19.21
CA ASN A 145 -3.44 24.50 -18.80
C ASN A 145 -2.95 25.32 -17.61
N THR A 146 -3.26 26.62 -17.54
CA THR A 146 -2.96 27.48 -16.39
C THR A 146 -3.67 26.96 -15.13
N ALA A 147 -4.96 26.64 -15.22
CA ALA A 147 -5.69 26.08 -14.08
C ALA A 147 -5.07 24.76 -13.58
N ARG A 148 -4.64 23.88 -14.49
CA ARG A 148 -3.96 22.62 -14.13
C ARG A 148 -2.61 22.84 -13.46
N LEU A 149 -1.79 23.75 -14.00
CA LEU A 149 -0.48 24.08 -13.44
C LEU A 149 -0.60 24.72 -12.06
N GLN A 150 -1.59 25.59 -11.86
CA GLN A 150 -1.85 26.18 -10.55
C GLN A 150 -2.26 25.11 -9.53
N ALA A 151 -3.20 24.21 -9.88
CA ALA A 151 -3.59 23.11 -9.00
C ALA A 151 -2.40 22.20 -8.64
N ALA A 152 -1.54 21.88 -9.60
CA ALA A 152 -0.33 21.09 -9.36
C ALA A 152 0.68 21.81 -8.46
N HIS A 153 0.83 23.13 -8.63
CA HIS A 153 1.70 23.95 -7.79
C HIS A 153 1.21 24.00 -6.34
N GLU A 154 -0.07 24.27 -6.12
CA GLU A 154 -0.68 24.28 -4.78
C GLU A 154 -0.52 22.92 -4.08
N TRP A 155 -0.72 21.81 -4.81
CA TRP A 155 -0.49 20.46 -4.30
C TRP A 155 0.97 20.23 -3.89
N ALA A 156 1.93 20.66 -4.71
CA ALA A 156 3.35 20.53 -4.41
C ALA A 156 3.77 21.31 -3.16
N LEU A 157 3.19 22.49 -2.91
CA LEU A 157 3.43 23.27 -1.70
C LEU A 157 2.96 22.54 -0.44
N VAL A 158 1.75 21.95 -0.47
CA VAL A 158 1.22 21.16 0.65
C VAL A 158 2.13 19.98 0.98
N LEU A 159 2.62 19.28 -0.04
CA LEU A 159 3.57 18.17 0.13
C LEU A 159 4.90 18.64 0.75
N ALA A 160 5.45 19.75 0.27
CA ALA A 160 6.70 20.28 0.78
C ALA A 160 6.60 20.65 2.28
N ASP A 161 5.46 21.18 2.72
CA ASP A 161 5.24 21.52 4.13
C ASP A 161 5.00 20.31 5.02
N GLN A 162 4.26 19.29 4.54
CA GLN A 162 4.10 18.02 5.25
C GLN A 162 5.44 17.31 5.49
N THR A 163 6.33 17.34 4.49
CA THR A 163 7.65 16.70 4.57
C THR A 163 8.55 17.37 5.60
N LYS A 164 8.42 18.69 5.80
CA LYS A 164 9.15 19.44 6.83
C LYS A 164 8.64 19.16 8.23
N ALA A 165 7.32 18.96 8.41
CA ALA A 165 6.72 18.71 9.71
C ALA A 165 7.08 17.32 10.29
N THR A 166 7.50 16.38 9.45
CA THR A 166 7.88 15.02 9.83
C THR A 166 9.39 14.82 10.06
N ARG A 167 10.22 15.85 9.89
CA ARG A 167 11.65 15.86 10.24
C ARG A 167 11.89 16.61 11.53
#